data_AF-A0A0Q4C6H0-F1
#
_entry.id   AF-A0A0Q4C6H0-F1
#
_cell.length_a   1.000
_cell.length_b   1.000
_cell.length_c   1.000
_cell.angle_alpha   90.00
_cell.angle_beta   90.00
_cell.angle_gamma   90.00
#
_symmetry.space_group_name_H-M   'P 1'
#
loop_
_entity.id
_entity.type
_entity.pdbx_description
1 polymer ?
#
loop_
_entity_poly.entity_id
_entity_poly.type
_entity_poly.pdbx_seq_one_letter_code
_entity_poly.pdbx_strand_id
1 'polypeptide(L)'
;MSSRIPIYQMTYGQEAEGKPGLVFTSEQGEYGNQSILFTIPILEIFLHPIELIDYLKHTDIVFPFELDGEYYDLKGKIEFPEITFEVPKTKIKITFEIEYDYVFNWHIFPFRRRSFKGMKYVGKHTKLILRNHGFLILQPVDLYEMDELYLKHKGIFVGMTPNFGNNDNFGKEQNAW
;
A
#
# COMPACT_ATOMS: atom_id res chain seq x y z
N MET A 1 18.60 -0.90 9.61
CA MET A 1 17.27 -0.98 10.24
C MET A 1 16.29 -1.26 9.13
N SER A 2 15.55 -2.37 9.17
CA SER A 2 14.49 -2.60 8.16
C SER A 2 13.36 -1.63 8.45
N SER A 3 13.01 -0.79 7.48
CA SER A 3 11.85 0.08 7.59
C SER A 3 10.60 -0.78 7.45
N ARG A 4 9.77 -0.82 8.49
CA ARG A 4 8.46 -1.45 8.43
C ARG A 4 7.50 -0.56 7.64
N ILE A 5 6.97 -1.06 6.54
CA ILE A 5 6.12 -0.27 5.64
C ILE A 5 4.70 -0.83 5.63
N PRO A 6 3.70 -0.04 6.07
CA PRO A 6 2.31 -0.48 6.04
C PRO A 6 1.72 -0.35 4.63
N ILE A 7 0.83 -1.26 4.28
CA ILE A 7 -0.13 -1.09 3.19
C ILE A 7 -1.23 -0.13 3.67
N TYR A 8 -1.45 0.95 2.93
CA TYR A 8 -2.55 1.87 3.16
C TYR A 8 -3.73 1.53 2.26
N GLN A 9 -4.94 1.78 2.78
CA GLN A 9 -6.15 1.76 1.97
C GLN A 9 -6.56 3.19 1.64
N MET A 10 -6.50 3.55 0.36
CA MET A 10 -6.73 4.90 -0.15
C MET A 10 -7.73 4.86 -1.32
N THR A 11 -8.06 6.05 -1.84
CA THR A 11 -8.87 6.24 -3.05
C THR A 11 -8.28 7.36 -3.89
N TYR A 12 -8.65 7.43 -5.17
CA TYR A 12 -8.28 8.57 -6.01
C TYR A 12 -9.00 9.83 -5.54
N GLY A 13 -8.22 10.88 -5.31
CA GLY A 13 -8.69 12.23 -5.01
C GLY A 13 -8.06 13.26 -5.95
N GLN A 14 -8.42 14.52 -5.73
CA GLN A 14 -7.86 15.65 -6.44
C GLN A 14 -7.43 16.71 -5.44
N GLU A 15 -6.28 17.33 -5.71
CA GLU A 15 -5.85 18.53 -5.04
C GLU A 15 -6.74 19.71 -5.44
N ALA A 16 -6.72 20.81 -4.66
CA ALA A 16 -7.44 22.04 -4.98
C ALA A 16 -7.09 22.63 -6.37
N GLU A 17 -5.92 22.30 -6.92
CA GLU A 17 -5.46 22.69 -8.26
C GLU A 17 -5.89 21.72 -9.38
N GLY A 18 -6.70 20.69 -9.07
CA GLY A 18 -7.16 19.68 -10.04
C GLY A 18 -6.13 18.60 -10.38
N LYS A 19 -5.00 18.55 -9.67
CA LYS A 19 -3.99 17.49 -9.84
C LYS A 19 -4.47 16.19 -9.18
N PRO A 20 -4.41 15.04 -9.88
CA PRO A 20 -4.79 13.76 -9.29
C PRO A 20 -3.80 13.33 -8.21
N GLY A 21 -4.32 12.71 -7.15
CA GLY A 21 -3.54 12.15 -6.06
C GLY A 21 -4.32 11.11 -5.28
N LEU A 22 -3.76 10.67 -4.16
CA LEU A 22 -4.37 9.71 -3.25
C LEU A 22 -4.84 10.42 -1.99
N VAL A 23 -5.98 9.96 -1.46
CA VAL A 23 -6.55 10.43 -0.19
C VAL A 23 -7.11 9.23 0.57
N PHE A 24 -7.28 9.34 1.88
CA PHE A 24 -8.05 8.31 2.60
C PHE A 24 -9.53 8.44 2.27
N THR A 25 -10.23 7.31 2.21
CA THR A 25 -11.67 7.28 1.89
C THR A 25 -12.50 8.11 2.88
N SER A 26 -12.09 8.15 4.16
CA SER A 26 -12.73 8.95 5.20
C SER A 26 -12.66 10.47 4.98
N GLU A 27 -11.82 10.93 4.06
CA GLU A 27 -11.65 12.35 3.75
C GLU A 27 -12.50 12.81 2.58
N GLN A 28 -13.13 11.87 1.88
CA GLN A 28 -14.03 12.20 0.78
C GLN A 28 -15.42 12.57 1.30
N GLY A 29 -16.11 13.45 0.56
CA GLY A 29 -17.50 13.80 0.86
C GLY A 29 -18.46 12.62 0.63
N GLU A 30 -19.72 12.77 1.05
CA GLU A 30 -20.75 11.72 0.99
C GLU A 30 -20.98 11.09 -0.40
N TYR A 31 -20.63 11.80 -1.49
CA TYR A 31 -20.73 11.34 -2.89
C TYR A 31 -19.36 11.18 -3.56
N GLY A 32 -18.29 11.02 -2.78
CA GLY A 32 -16.94 10.84 -3.29
C GLY A 32 -16.74 9.51 -4.03
N ASN A 33 -15.56 9.37 -4.64
CA ASN A 33 -15.10 8.14 -5.23
C ASN A 33 -14.90 7.05 -4.16
N GLN A 34 -15.74 6.02 -4.22
CA GLN A 34 -15.70 4.87 -3.32
C GLN A 34 -14.72 3.77 -3.77
N SER A 35 -13.92 4.00 -4.81
CA SER A 35 -12.90 3.04 -5.23
C SER A 35 -11.90 2.78 -4.10
N ILE A 36 -11.60 1.52 -3.83
CA ILE A 36 -10.60 1.13 -2.84
C ILE A 36 -9.31 0.78 -3.57
N LEU A 37 -8.21 1.41 -3.15
CA LEU A 37 -6.86 1.14 -3.61
C LEU A 37 -6.00 0.73 -2.42
N PHE A 38 -5.25 -0.35 -2.58
CA PHE A 38 -4.18 -0.70 -1.65
C PHE A 38 -2.87 -0.11 -2.16
N THR A 39 -2.12 0.53 -1.27
CA THR A 39 -0.94 1.29 -1.69
C THR A 39 0.22 1.15 -0.71
N ILE A 40 1.44 1.23 -1.22
CA ILE A 40 2.68 1.17 -0.45
C ILE A 40 3.45 2.48 -0.62
N PRO A 41 3.86 3.16 0.46
CA PRO A 41 4.70 4.34 0.34
C PRO A 41 6.13 3.96 -0.07
N ILE A 42 6.71 4.78 -0.93
CA ILE A 42 8.09 4.66 -1.36
C ILE A 42 8.94 5.69 -0.60
N LEU A 43 9.80 5.22 0.30
CA LEU A 43 10.56 6.08 1.21
C LEU A 43 11.82 6.67 0.58
N GLU A 44 12.31 6.08 -0.52
CA GLU A 44 13.53 6.49 -1.22
C GLU A 44 13.24 6.84 -2.69
N ILE A 45 14.15 7.59 -3.34
CA ILE A 45 14.04 7.89 -4.76
C ILE A 45 14.88 6.88 -5.53
N PHE A 46 14.24 6.18 -6.47
CA PHE A 46 14.92 5.23 -7.35
C PHE A 46 15.15 5.81 -8.74
N LEU A 47 16.35 5.59 -9.27
CA LEU A 47 16.72 5.94 -10.63
C LEU A 47 16.59 4.74 -11.57
N HIS A 48 16.75 3.53 -11.03
CA HIS A 48 16.68 2.28 -11.76
C HIS A 48 15.63 1.32 -11.17
N PRO A 49 14.86 0.58 -12.00
CA PRO A 49 13.87 -0.39 -11.50
C PRO A 49 14.48 -1.49 -10.63
N ILE A 50 15.73 -1.87 -10.89
CA ILE A 50 16.45 -2.86 -10.08
C ILE A 50 16.60 -2.37 -8.64
N GLU A 51 16.89 -1.07 -8.43
CA GLU A 51 16.99 -0.48 -7.10
C GLU A 51 15.65 -0.54 -6.36
N LEU A 52 14.54 -0.32 -7.06
CA LEU A 52 13.20 -0.47 -6.49
C LEU A 52 12.92 -1.94 -6.09
N ILE A 53 13.26 -2.90 -6.95
CA ILE A 53 13.08 -4.33 -6.66
C ILE A 53 13.91 -4.73 -5.44
N ASP A 54 15.18 -4.30 -5.38
CA ASP A 54 16.07 -4.59 -4.26
C ASP A 54 15.57 -3.92 -2.99
N TYR A 55 15.14 -2.66 -3.05
CA TYR A 55 14.51 -1.98 -1.92
C TYR A 55 13.30 -2.75 -1.39
N LEU A 56 12.38 -3.13 -2.28
CA LEU A 56 11.19 -3.88 -1.90
C LEU A 56 11.58 -5.18 -1.20
N LYS A 57 12.48 -5.98 -1.77
CA LYS A 57 12.94 -7.26 -1.18
C LYS A 57 13.54 -7.14 0.23
N HIS A 58 14.14 -6.00 0.57
CA HIS A 58 14.73 -5.74 1.88
C HIS A 58 13.80 -4.99 2.84
N THR A 59 12.59 -4.64 2.39
CA THR A 59 11.60 -3.91 3.16
C THR A 59 10.62 -4.87 3.83
N ASP A 60 10.31 -4.63 5.10
CA ASP A 60 9.27 -5.36 5.82
C ASP A 60 7.89 -4.74 5.53
N ILE A 61 7.24 -5.21 4.46
CA ILE A 61 5.88 -4.79 4.11
C ILE A 61 4.87 -5.48 5.03
N VAL A 62 3.95 -4.71 5.59
CA VAL A 62 2.94 -5.19 6.52
C VAL A 62 1.55 -4.79 6.07
N PHE A 63 0.63 -5.74 6.10
CA PHE A 63 -0.78 -5.51 5.81
C PHE A 63 -1.63 -5.62 7.09
N PRO A 64 -2.16 -4.49 7.58
CA PRO A 64 -3.16 -4.50 8.65
C PRO A 64 -4.42 -5.25 8.24
N PHE A 65 -4.80 -6.22 9.06
CA PHE A 65 -5.86 -7.17 8.76
C PHE A 65 -6.62 -7.55 10.05
N GLU A 66 -7.93 -7.75 9.95
CA GLU A 66 -8.75 -8.25 11.05
C GLU A 66 -9.32 -9.63 10.71
N LEU A 67 -9.27 -10.57 11.65
CA LEU A 67 -9.83 -11.91 11.51
C LEU A 67 -10.57 -12.29 12.78
N ASP A 68 -11.87 -12.62 12.66
CA ASP A 68 -12.71 -12.98 13.81
C ASP A 68 -12.67 -11.97 14.97
N GLY A 69 -12.50 -10.68 14.67
CA GLY A 69 -12.40 -9.59 15.66
C GLY A 69 -11.02 -9.42 16.29
N GLU A 70 -10.01 -10.18 15.86
CA GLU A 70 -8.61 -10.05 16.29
C GLU A 70 -7.79 -9.31 15.21
N TYR A 71 -6.96 -8.36 15.64
CA TYR A 71 -6.06 -7.61 14.76
C TYR A 71 -4.77 -8.38 14.48
N TYR A 72 -4.36 -8.40 13.22
CA TYR A 72 -3.14 -9.02 12.74
C TYR A 72 -2.38 -8.06 11.81
N ASP A 73 -1.06 -8.17 11.88
CA ASP A 73 -0.13 -7.52 10.96
C ASP A 73 0.48 -8.59 10.06
N LEU A 74 -0.10 -8.79 8.87
CA LEU A 74 0.39 -9.80 7.94
C LEU A 74 1.69 -9.34 7.30
N LYS A 75 2.74 -10.16 7.42
CA LYS A 75 4.02 -9.88 6.77
C LYS A 75 3.96 -10.28 5.30
N GLY A 76 4.27 -9.35 4.41
CA GLY A 76 4.35 -9.59 2.98
C GLY A 76 5.63 -10.32 2.61
N LYS A 77 5.50 -11.37 1.81
CA LYS A 77 6.61 -12.01 1.11
C LYS A 77 6.64 -11.52 -0.32
N ILE A 78 7.76 -10.98 -0.76
CA ILE A 78 7.87 -10.34 -2.08
C ILE A 78 8.50 -11.30 -3.07
N GLU A 79 7.74 -11.63 -4.10
CA GLU A 79 8.17 -12.38 -5.28
C GLU A 79 7.83 -11.52 -6.50
N PHE A 80 8.63 -10.46 -6.68
CA PHE A 80 8.33 -9.37 -7.63
C PHE A 80 7.85 -9.89 -9.00
N PRO A 81 6.71 -9.38 -9.52
CA PRO A 81 5.97 -8.18 -9.07
C PRO A 81 4.99 -8.42 -7.93
N GLU A 82 4.92 -9.64 -7.42
CA GLU A 82 3.88 -10.05 -6.50
C GLU A 82 4.31 -9.89 -5.04
N ILE A 83 3.32 -9.63 -4.19
CA ILE A 83 3.43 -9.62 -2.74
C ILE A 83 2.37 -10.56 -2.21
N THR A 84 2.79 -11.62 -1.55
CA THR A 84 1.91 -12.62 -0.96
C THR A 84 1.84 -12.47 0.55
N PHE A 85 0.63 -12.56 1.10
CA PHE A 85 0.34 -12.55 2.52
C PHE A 85 -0.30 -13.87 2.91
N GLU A 86 0.25 -14.53 3.94
CA GLU A 86 -0.34 -15.75 4.49
C GLU A 86 -1.28 -15.40 5.64
N VAL A 87 -2.53 -15.86 5.59
CA VAL A 87 -3.51 -15.53 6.62
C VAL A 87 -3.46 -16.55 7.77
N PRO A 88 -3.23 -16.10 9.02
CA PRO A 88 -3.19 -16.97 10.19
C PRO A 88 -4.44 -17.83 10.32
N LYS A 89 -4.28 -19.02 10.90
CA LYS A 89 -5.40 -19.96 11.19
C LYS A 89 -6.17 -20.43 9.95
N THR A 90 -5.69 -20.13 8.74
CA THR A 90 -6.27 -20.59 7.47
C THR A 90 -5.17 -21.14 6.55
N LYS A 91 -5.57 -21.71 5.41
CA LYS A 91 -4.65 -22.06 4.31
C LYS A 91 -4.67 -21.04 3.18
N ILE A 92 -5.45 -19.97 3.34
CA ILE A 92 -5.67 -18.96 2.31
C ILE A 92 -4.45 -18.05 2.24
N LYS A 93 -4.07 -17.72 1.02
CA LYS A 93 -3.04 -16.72 0.73
C LYS A 93 -3.74 -15.56 0.04
N ILE A 94 -3.15 -14.38 0.14
CA ILE A 94 -3.64 -13.21 -0.58
C ILE A 94 -2.47 -12.66 -1.36
N THR A 95 -2.63 -12.56 -2.66
CA THR A 95 -1.58 -12.07 -3.54
C THR A 95 -2.00 -10.74 -4.14
N PHE A 96 -1.11 -9.77 -4.04
CA PHE A 96 -1.21 -8.50 -4.73
C PHE A 96 -0.12 -8.40 -5.78
N GLU A 97 -0.46 -7.92 -6.95
CA GLU A 97 0.48 -7.53 -7.99
C GLU A 97 0.75 -6.02 -7.89
N ILE A 98 2.01 -5.63 -8.01
CA ILE A 98 2.39 -4.22 -8.08
C ILE A 98 2.05 -3.69 -9.47
N GLU A 99 1.21 -2.66 -9.56
CA GLU A 99 0.73 -2.14 -10.83
C GLU A 99 1.87 -1.62 -11.73
N TYR A 100 2.08 -2.32 -12.85
CA TYR A 100 3.24 -2.17 -13.72
C TYR A 100 3.29 -0.86 -14.52
N ASP A 101 2.15 -0.25 -14.83
CA ASP A 101 2.07 0.97 -15.66
C ASP A 101 2.78 2.17 -15.01
N TYR A 102 2.89 2.17 -13.68
CA TYR A 102 3.62 3.18 -12.91
C TYR A 102 5.13 2.88 -12.79
N VAL A 103 5.55 1.63 -12.97
CA VAL A 103 6.91 1.16 -12.71
C VAL A 103 7.72 0.97 -14.01
N PHE A 104 7.10 0.47 -15.08
CA PHE A 104 7.78 0.00 -16.29
C PHE A 104 7.28 0.64 -17.59
N ASN A 105 7.20 1.98 -17.62
CA ASN A 105 7.02 2.73 -18.88
C ASN A 105 8.27 2.68 -19.81
N TRP A 106 9.14 1.69 -19.66
CA TRP A 106 10.42 1.55 -20.38
C TRP A 106 10.26 0.79 -21.72
N HIS A 107 9.31 -0.15 -21.84
CA HIS A 107 9.17 -0.94 -23.07
C HIS A 107 8.83 -0.13 -24.33
N ILE A 108 8.48 1.16 -24.18
CA ILE A 108 8.14 2.04 -25.29
C ILE A 108 9.24 3.10 -25.57
N PHE A 109 10.11 3.45 -24.60
CA PHE A 109 11.13 4.51 -24.80
C PHE A 109 12.43 4.29 -24.01
N PRO A 110 13.43 3.55 -24.56
CA PRO A 110 14.70 3.27 -23.87
C PRO A 110 15.61 4.49 -23.60
N PHE A 111 15.25 5.69 -24.08
CA PHE A 111 16.08 6.89 -23.96
C PHE A 111 15.55 7.95 -22.99
N ARG A 112 14.41 7.73 -22.33
CA ARG A 112 13.89 8.68 -21.32
C ARG A 112 14.11 8.13 -19.92
N ARG A 113 15.21 8.56 -19.29
CA ARG A 113 15.44 8.48 -17.84
C ARG A 113 14.35 9.28 -17.12
N ARG A 114 13.16 8.70 -16.94
CA ARG A 114 12.14 9.29 -16.08
C ARG A 114 12.24 8.59 -14.73
N SER A 115 12.48 9.39 -13.70
CA SER A 115 12.34 8.96 -12.31
C SER A 115 10.96 8.36 -12.12
N PHE A 116 10.88 7.30 -11.31
CA PHE A 116 9.61 6.74 -10.86
C PHE A 116 8.69 7.88 -10.36
N LYS A 117 7.52 8.05 -10.97
CA LYS A 117 6.55 9.08 -10.59
C LYS A 117 5.36 8.40 -9.93
N GLY A 118 5.57 7.98 -8.68
CA GLY A 118 4.49 7.47 -7.84
C GLY A 118 3.39 8.52 -7.64
N MET A 119 2.19 8.05 -7.31
CA MET A 119 1.11 8.96 -6.94
C MET A 119 1.44 9.66 -5.62
N LYS A 120 1.06 10.93 -5.49
CA LYS A 120 1.24 11.69 -4.24
C LYS A 120 -0.01 11.63 -3.39
N TYR A 121 0.17 11.64 -2.08
CA TYR A 121 -0.94 11.88 -1.18
C TYR A 121 -1.29 13.37 -1.16
N VAL A 122 -2.58 13.69 -1.26
CA VAL A 122 -3.13 15.06 -1.31
C VAL A 122 -4.18 15.31 -0.23
N GLY A 123 -4.30 14.39 0.74
CA GLY A 123 -5.24 14.51 1.85
C GLY A 123 -4.72 15.34 3.03
N LYS A 124 -5.57 15.45 4.05
CA LYS A 124 -5.39 16.19 5.30
C LYS A 124 -4.68 15.38 6.38
N HIS A 125 -4.80 14.05 6.39
CA HIS A 125 -4.21 13.17 7.40
C HIS A 125 -2.74 12.81 7.13
N THR A 126 -1.90 13.81 6.89
CA THR A 126 -0.48 13.63 6.59
C THR A 126 0.32 12.97 7.73
N LYS A 127 -0.15 13.07 8.98
CA LYS A 127 0.53 12.49 10.17
C LYS A 127 0.55 10.96 10.20
N LEU A 128 -0.37 10.29 9.51
CA LEU A 128 -0.45 8.82 9.45
C LEU A 128 0.44 8.24 8.35
N ILE A 129 0.91 9.11 7.46
CA ILE A 129 1.64 8.72 6.27
C ILE A 129 3.13 8.93 6.54
N LEU A 130 3.89 7.86 6.35
CA LEU A 130 5.35 7.95 6.39
C LEU A 130 5.84 8.95 5.34
N ARG A 131 6.86 9.73 5.68
CA ARG A 131 7.49 10.64 4.72
C ARG A 131 7.99 9.83 3.51
N ASN A 132 7.42 10.12 2.34
CA ASN A 132 7.63 9.32 1.14
C ASN A 132 7.80 10.20 -0.11
N HIS A 133 8.24 9.58 -1.19
CA HIS A 133 8.39 10.17 -2.52
C HIS A 133 7.24 9.82 -3.48
N GLY A 134 6.26 9.06 -3.00
CA GLY A 134 5.08 8.64 -3.73
C GLY A 134 4.60 7.27 -3.25
N PHE A 135 3.52 6.79 -3.87
CA PHE A 135 2.91 5.51 -3.58
C PHE A 135 2.94 4.59 -4.81
N LEU A 136 3.17 3.31 -4.56
CA LEU A 136 2.85 2.22 -5.47
C LEU A 136 1.42 1.76 -5.23
N ILE A 137 0.70 1.46 -6.30
CA ILE A 137 -0.64 0.86 -6.24
C ILE A 137 -0.48 -0.66 -6.35
N LEU A 138 -1.24 -1.36 -5.49
CA LEU A 138 -1.33 -2.80 -5.46
C LEU A 138 -2.70 -3.22 -5.99
N GLN A 139 -2.71 -4.24 -6.84
CA GLN A 139 -3.93 -4.83 -7.39
C GLN A 139 -4.07 -6.26 -6.87
N PRO A 140 -5.23 -6.64 -6.30
CA PRO A 140 -5.45 -8.02 -5.87
C PRO A 140 -5.47 -8.94 -7.10
N VAL A 141 -4.69 -10.02 -7.06
CA VAL A 141 -4.61 -10.99 -8.15
C VAL A 141 -5.84 -11.90 -8.17
N ASP A 142 -6.28 -12.32 -6.98
CA ASP A 142 -7.44 -13.20 -6.82
C ASP A 142 -8.45 -12.61 -5.84
N LEU A 143 -9.55 -12.07 -6.38
CA LEU A 143 -10.67 -11.57 -5.59
C LEU A 143 -11.48 -12.70 -4.94
N TYR A 144 -11.46 -13.91 -5.50
CA TYR A 144 -12.21 -15.04 -4.95
C TYR A 144 -11.67 -15.46 -3.59
N GLU A 145 -10.35 -15.52 -3.42
CA GLU A 145 -9.73 -15.84 -2.13
C GLU A 145 -10.07 -14.79 -1.07
N MET A 146 -10.14 -13.51 -1.45
CA MET A 146 -10.54 -12.42 -0.55
C MET A 146 -12.03 -12.55 -0.15
N ASP A 147 -12.91 -12.85 -1.11
CA ASP A 147 -14.34 -13.04 -0.87
C ASP A 147 -14.61 -14.28 0.01
N GLU A 148 -13.91 -15.40 -0.26
CA GLU A 148 -14.01 -16.61 0.56
C GLU A 148 -13.64 -16.32 2.01
N LEU A 149 -12.58 -15.53 2.20
CA LEU A 149 -12.06 -15.20 3.50
C LEU A 149 -13.03 -14.30 4.29
N TYR A 150 -13.67 -13.35 3.61
CA TYR A 150 -14.72 -12.54 4.21
C TYR A 150 -15.94 -13.37 4.58
N LEU A 151 -16.43 -14.22 3.67
CA LEU A 151 -17.66 -14.98 3.87
C LEU A 151 -17.53 -16.12 4.88
N LYS A 152 -16.42 -16.88 4.86
CA LYS A 152 -16.23 -18.07 5.71
C LYS A 152 -15.53 -17.75 7.03
N HIS A 153 -14.61 -16.79 7.01
CA HIS A 153 -13.72 -16.53 8.14
C HIS A 153 -13.87 -15.11 8.72
N LYS A 154 -14.84 -14.32 8.22
CA LYS A 154 -15.09 -12.94 8.66
C LYS A 154 -13.84 -12.07 8.64
N GLY A 155 -12.90 -12.36 7.76
CA GLY A 155 -11.68 -11.56 7.68
C GLY A 155 -11.90 -10.32 6.84
N ILE A 156 -11.34 -9.20 7.29
CA ILE A 156 -11.56 -7.88 6.70
C ILE A 156 -10.21 -7.25 6.36
N PHE A 157 -10.09 -6.87 5.08
CA PHE A 157 -8.96 -6.12 4.54
C PHE A 157 -9.27 -4.63 4.65
N VAL A 158 -8.70 -3.98 5.65
CA VAL A 158 -8.96 -2.54 5.88
C VAL A 158 -7.76 -1.70 5.45
N GLY A 159 -6.57 -2.30 5.31
CA GLY A 159 -5.31 -1.57 5.20
C GLY A 159 -5.14 -0.56 6.33
N MET A 160 -4.07 0.24 6.30
CA MET A 160 -3.92 1.34 7.25
C MET A 160 -4.80 2.51 6.80
N THR A 161 -5.67 2.98 7.70
CA THR A 161 -6.55 4.14 7.51
C THR A 161 -6.61 4.96 8.81
N PRO A 162 -7.12 6.20 8.80
CA PRO A 162 -7.27 6.99 10.02
C PRO A 162 -8.15 6.33 11.10
N ASN A 163 -9.09 5.48 10.70
CA ASN A 163 -10.00 4.79 11.59
C ASN A 163 -9.51 3.38 11.95
N PHE A 164 -8.47 2.87 11.29
CA PHE A 164 -7.96 1.51 11.45
C PHE A 164 -6.42 1.48 11.34
N GLY A 165 -5.77 1.24 12.47
CA GLY A 165 -4.32 1.31 12.62
C GLY A 165 -3.94 2.33 13.71
N ASN A 166 -3.48 1.84 14.86
CA ASN A 166 -3.07 2.71 15.96
C ASN A 166 -1.67 3.29 15.70
N ASN A 167 -1.55 4.62 15.72
CA ASN A 167 -0.28 5.35 15.61
C ASN A 167 0.77 4.93 16.66
N ASP A 168 0.31 4.38 17.80
CA ASP A 168 1.17 3.97 18.90
C ASP A 168 2.14 2.83 18.54
N ASN A 169 1.86 2.06 17.48
CA ASN A 169 2.73 0.98 17.02
C ASN A 169 3.78 1.41 15.97
N PHE A 170 3.59 2.54 15.29
CA PHE A 170 4.52 3.00 14.22
C PHE A 170 5.27 4.29 14.59
N GLY A 171 4.75 5.10 15.52
CA GLY A 171 5.35 6.36 15.94
C GLY A 171 6.50 6.24 16.96
N LYS A 172 6.71 5.06 17.55
CA LYS A 172 7.74 4.87 18.59
C LYS A 172 9.17 4.68 18.06
N GLU A 173 9.37 4.40 16.77
CA GLU A 173 10.70 4.17 16.21
C GLU A 173 11.35 5.40 15.54
N GLN A 174 10.62 6.51 15.34
CA GLN A 174 11.16 7.70 14.67
C GLN A 174 11.70 8.79 15.62
N ASN A 175 11.65 8.58 16.94
CA ASN A 175 12.23 9.49 17.94
C ASN A 175 13.45 8.86 18.64
N ALA A 176 14.42 8.38 17.85
CA ALA A 176 15.73 7.99 18.36
C ALA A 176 16.83 8.57 17.47
N TRP A 177 17.15 9.83 17.76
CA TRP A 177 18.36 10.60 17.43
C TRP A 177 18.56 11.08 16.00
#